data_AF-A0A836FGL9-F1
#
_entry.id   AF-A0A836FGL9-F1
#
_cell.length_a   1.000
_cell.length_b   1.000
_cell.length_c   1.000
_cell.angle_alpha   90.00
_cell.angle_beta   90.00
_cell.angle_gamma   90.00
#
_symmetry.space_group_name_H-M   'P 1'
#
loop_
_entity.id
_entity.type
_entity.pdbx_description
1 polymer ?
#
loop_
_entity_poly.entity_id
_entity_poly.type
_entity_poly.pdbx_seq_one_letter_code
_entity_poly.pdbx_strand_id
1 'polypeptide(L)'
;MNRTSVFKWCHEFKNGRTSVHDDQRSGRPSILTDDIVKKIENALRDDRRSTVDELSAMFPQISRSLLHETITETLGYRKLSARWVPKQLTDQHKLNRVEAGQEFLNLGGKKFSTDEEVKGEVEKWAKGLAGNYFEEGIKKLIPRFTTCIERNGDYVEK
;
A
#
# COMPACT_ATOMS: atom_id res chain seq x y z
N MET A 1 37.18 12.19 39.96
CA MET A 1 37.70 11.27 38.92
C MET A 1 38.51 10.20 39.61
N ASN A 2 38.21 8.91 39.44
CA ASN A 2 38.97 7.85 40.09
C ASN A 2 40.32 7.63 39.36
N ARG A 3 41.32 7.06 40.05
CA ARG A 3 42.67 6.82 39.50
C ARG A 3 42.60 6.07 38.16
N THR A 4 41.76 5.04 38.07
CA THR A 4 41.59 4.19 36.88
C THR A 4 41.12 4.98 35.65
N SER A 5 40.16 5.89 35.81
CA SER A 5 39.66 6.76 34.74
C SER A 5 40.75 7.70 34.24
N VAL A 6 41.57 8.25 35.14
CA VAL A 6 42.69 9.14 34.76
C VAL A 6 43.72 8.37 33.93
N PHE A 7 44.11 7.17 34.34
CA PHE A 7 45.05 6.34 33.58
C PHE A 7 44.49 5.93 32.21
N LYS A 8 43.19 5.59 32.13
CA LYS A 8 42.52 5.29 30.85
C LYS A 8 42.58 6.48 29.90
N TRP A 9 42.18 7.67 30.34
CA TRP A 9 42.22 8.88 29.50
C TRP A 9 43.65 9.24 29.08
N CYS A 10 44.63 9.18 29.98
CA CYS A 10 46.03 9.40 29.62
C CYS A 10 46.55 8.41 28.56
N HIS A 11 46.08 7.15 28.59
CA HIS A 11 46.42 6.16 27.58
C HIS A 11 45.76 6.46 26.23
N GLU A 12 44.46 6.76 26.22
CA GLU A 12 43.72 7.12 24.99
C GLU A 12 44.31 8.35 24.29
N PHE A 13 44.66 9.40 25.05
CA PHE A 13 45.31 10.60 24.49
C PHE A 13 46.70 10.29 23.92
N LYS A 14 47.48 9.42 24.59
CA LYS A 14 48.77 8.96 24.06
C LYS A 14 48.62 8.14 22.78
N ASN A 15 47.53 7.41 22.63
CA ASN A 15 47.20 6.63 21.43
C ASN A 15 46.57 7.49 20.32
N GLY A 16 46.55 8.82 20.47
CA GLY A 16 46.13 9.74 19.40
C GLY A 16 44.66 10.13 19.42
N ARG A 17 43.88 9.77 20.45
CA ARG A 17 42.55 10.36 20.65
C ARG A 17 42.72 11.87 20.89
N THR A 18 41.99 12.70 20.15
CA THR A 18 42.01 14.17 20.33
C THR A 18 40.70 14.73 20.87
N SER A 19 39.63 13.93 20.87
CA SER A 19 38.30 14.32 21.36
C SER A 19 38.08 13.91 22.82
N VAL A 20 37.54 14.85 23.60
CA VAL A 20 37.12 14.65 25.00
C VAL A 20 35.68 14.13 25.09
N HIS A 21 34.93 14.17 23.98
CA HIS A 21 33.56 13.67 23.96
C HIS A 21 33.53 12.14 23.98
N ASP A 22 32.47 11.59 24.56
CA ASP A 22 32.20 10.15 24.51
C ASP A 22 32.05 9.70 23.05
N ASP A 23 32.58 8.52 22.74
CA ASP A 23 32.31 7.89 21.45
C ASP A 23 30.85 7.48 21.35
N GLN A 24 30.38 7.31 20.11
CA GLN A 24 29.02 6.86 19.86
C GLN A 24 28.80 5.50 20.53
N ARG A 25 27.90 5.49 21.52
CA ARG A 25 27.55 4.27 22.23
C ARG A 25 26.69 3.40 21.31
N SER A 26 26.88 2.09 21.36
CA SER A 26 26.15 1.11 20.53
C SER A 26 24.64 1.05 20.79
N GLY A 27 24.13 1.79 21.79
CA GLY A 27 22.71 1.87 22.10
C GLY A 27 22.07 0.52 22.47
N ARG A 28 20.74 0.50 22.52
CA ARG A 28 19.96 -0.74 22.60
C ARG A 28 19.86 -1.34 21.19
N PRO A 29 20.16 -2.64 20.99
CA PRO A 29 19.96 -3.27 19.69
C PRO A 29 18.50 -3.13 19.26
N SER A 30 18.27 -2.62 18.04
CA SER A 30 16.94 -2.61 17.45
C SER A 30 16.51 -4.06 17.19
N ILE A 31 15.22 -4.35 17.39
CA ILE A 31 14.62 -5.62 16.93
C ILE A 31 14.68 -5.68 15.40
N LEU A 32 14.68 -4.52 14.74
CA LEU A 32 14.75 -4.39 13.30
C LEU A 32 16.20 -4.63 12.84
N THR A 33 16.49 -5.84 12.37
CA THR A 33 17.76 -6.17 11.72
C THR A 33 17.65 -6.01 10.20
N ASP A 34 18.78 -5.81 9.53
CA ASP A 34 18.81 -5.66 8.06
C ASP A 34 18.20 -6.86 7.32
N ASP A 35 18.30 -8.06 7.88
CA ASP A 35 17.66 -9.27 7.35
C ASP A 35 16.12 -9.18 7.39
N ILE A 36 15.57 -8.66 8.50
CA ILE A 36 14.13 -8.47 8.65
C ILE A 36 13.64 -7.38 7.69
N VAL A 37 14.37 -6.28 7.56
CA VAL A 37 14.04 -5.20 6.61
C VAL A 37 14.00 -5.74 5.18
N LYS A 38 14.98 -6.54 4.78
CA LYS A 38 15.01 -7.20 3.45
C LYS A 38 13.83 -8.14 3.24
N LYS A 39 13.42 -8.89 4.26
CA LYS A 39 12.25 -9.78 4.17
C LYS A 39 10.95 -9.01 3.97
N ILE A 40 10.78 -7.89 4.67
CA ILE A 40 9.63 -6.98 4.48
C ILE A 40 9.66 -6.41 3.05
N GLU A 41 10.82 -5.97 2.58
CA GLU A 41 10.95 -5.42 1.23
C GLU A 41 10.62 -6.45 0.14
N ASN A 42 11.08 -7.69 0.29
CA ASN A 42 10.77 -8.76 -0.66
C ASN A 42 9.25 -9.07 -0.67
N ALA A 43 8.61 -9.17 0.50
CA ALA A 43 7.17 -9.39 0.58
C ALA A 43 6.38 -8.27 -0.13
N LEU A 44 6.80 -7.01 0.00
CA LEU A 44 6.20 -5.88 -0.71
C LEU A 44 6.48 -5.88 -2.22
N ARG A 45 7.62 -6.41 -2.65
CA ARG A 45 7.95 -6.54 -4.08
C ARG A 45 7.13 -7.64 -4.74
N ASP A 46 6.90 -8.74 -4.02
CA ASP A 46 6.10 -9.89 -4.47
C ASP A 46 4.61 -9.52 -4.58
N ASP A 47 4.07 -8.83 -3.57
CA ASP A 47 2.72 -8.27 -3.63
C ASP A 47 2.68 -6.80 -3.17
N ARG A 48 2.64 -5.90 -4.16
CA ARG A 48 2.54 -4.44 -3.92
C ARG A 48 1.19 -4.00 -3.34
N ARG A 49 0.19 -4.89 -3.25
CA ARG A 49 -1.13 -4.60 -2.68
C ARG A 49 -1.27 -5.04 -1.24
N SER A 50 -0.27 -5.73 -0.68
CA SER A 50 -0.26 -6.19 0.70
C SER A 50 -0.52 -5.05 1.68
N THR A 51 -1.46 -5.28 2.58
CA THR A 51 -1.82 -4.36 3.65
C THR A 51 -0.86 -4.49 4.82
N VAL A 52 -0.76 -3.43 5.64
CA VAL A 52 0.04 -3.47 6.88
C VAL A 52 -0.46 -4.58 7.83
N ASP A 53 -1.74 -4.91 7.79
CA ASP A 53 -2.33 -5.95 8.65
C ASP A 53 -1.92 -7.37 8.18
N GLU A 54 -1.88 -7.61 6.87
CA GLU A 54 -1.35 -8.86 6.30
C GLU A 54 0.15 -9.02 6.56
N LEU A 55 0.92 -7.94 6.38
CA LEU A 55 2.35 -7.94 6.72
C LEU A 55 2.55 -8.18 8.22
N SER A 56 1.71 -7.62 9.09
CA SER A 56 1.79 -7.86 10.54
C SER A 56 1.50 -9.31 10.91
N ALA A 57 0.65 -10.01 10.15
CA ALA A 57 0.41 -11.44 10.33
C ALA A 57 1.61 -12.29 9.88
N MET A 58 2.34 -11.87 8.85
CA MET A 58 3.56 -12.53 8.39
C MET A 58 4.77 -12.27 9.29
N PHE A 59 4.81 -11.10 9.94
CA PHE A 59 5.90 -10.67 10.82
C PHE A 59 5.39 -10.38 12.24
N PRO A 60 4.90 -11.40 12.98
CA PRO A 60 4.30 -11.21 14.32
C PRO A 60 5.28 -10.69 15.38
N GLN A 61 6.58 -10.82 15.14
CA GLN A 61 7.65 -10.28 15.99
C GLN A 61 7.81 -8.77 15.88
N ILE A 62 7.16 -8.13 14.91
CA ILE A 62 7.25 -6.69 14.64
C ILE A 62 5.90 -6.07 14.99
N SER A 63 5.91 -4.99 15.75
CA SER A 63 4.68 -4.25 15.99
C SER A 63 4.20 -3.58 14.70
N ARG A 64 2.89 -3.48 14.54
CA ARG A 64 2.25 -2.80 13.41
C ARG A 64 2.81 -1.39 13.15
N SER A 65 3.10 -0.64 14.20
CA SER A 65 3.65 0.71 14.11
C SER A 65 5.08 0.72 13.57
N LEU A 66 5.93 -0.18 14.08
CA LEU A 66 7.32 -0.31 13.61
C LEU A 66 7.37 -0.81 12.16
N LEU A 67 6.42 -1.68 11.79
CA LEU A 67 6.27 -2.13 10.41
C LEU A 67 5.90 -0.96 9.49
N HIS A 68 4.95 -0.11 9.90
CA HIS A 68 4.61 1.10 9.15
C HIS A 68 5.82 2.04 9.00
N GLU A 69 6.55 2.33 10.09
CA GLU A 69 7.77 3.15 10.09
C GLU A 69 8.84 2.58 9.15
N THR A 70 9.07 1.27 9.19
CA THR A 70 10.03 0.59 8.31
C THR A 70 9.65 0.78 6.84
N ILE A 71 8.37 0.64 6.49
CA ILE A 71 7.89 0.78 5.13
C ILE A 71 8.03 2.23 4.63
N THR A 72 7.63 3.21 5.45
CA THR A 72 7.57 4.61 5.02
C THR A 72 8.89 5.36 5.18
N GLU A 73 9.60 5.14 6.28
CA GLU A 73 10.80 5.92 6.64
C GLU A 73 12.08 5.21 6.22
N THR A 74 12.19 3.90 6.47
CA THR A 74 13.41 3.14 6.14
C THR A 74 13.47 2.78 4.64
N LEU A 75 12.37 2.22 4.12
CA LEU A 75 12.29 1.77 2.73
C LEU A 75 11.75 2.86 1.77
N GLY A 76 11.16 3.93 2.29
CA GLY A 76 10.67 5.06 1.49
C GLY A 76 9.43 4.77 0.64
N TYR A 77 8.72 3.66 0.88
CA TYR A 77 7.49 3.36 0.16
C TYR A 77 6.36 4.28 0.59
N ARG A 78 5.51 4.65 -0.38
CA ARG A 78 4.31 5.44 -0.14
C ARG A 78 3.09 4.70 -0.65
N LYS A 79 2.00 4.75 0.12
CA LYS A 79 0.71 4.19 -0.30
C LYS A 79 0.19 5.00 -1.49
N LEU A 80 0.12 4.36 -2.65
CA LEU A 80 -0.57 4.91 -3.80
C LEU A 80 -2.01 4.40 -3.79
N SER A 81 -2.97 5.31 -3.75
CA SER A 81 -4.35 4.93 -4.01
C SER A 81 -4.55 4.79 -5.52
N ALA A 82 -4.72 3.57 -6.02
CA ALA A 82 -5.18 3.32 -7.38
C ALA A 82 -6.66 3.71 -7.50
N ARG A 83 -6.97 5.00 -7.38
CA ARG A 83 -8.32 5.52 -7.64
C ARG A 83 -8.45 5.72 -9.13
N TRP A 84 -9.22 4.84 -9.77
CA TRP A 84 -9.71 4.98 -11.14
C TRP A 84 -10.77 6.10 -11.21
N VAL A 85 -10.37 7.33 -10.92
CA VAL A 85 -11.25 8.49 -10.99
C VAL A 85 -10.53 9.58 -11.78
N PRO A 86 -10.89 9.79 -13.05
CA PRO A 86 -10.46 10.95 -13.80
C PRO A 86 -10.74 12.23 -12.99
N LYS A 87 -9.69 13.01 -12.72
CA LYS A 87 -9.76 14.25 -11.93
C LYS A 87 -10.63 15.31 -12.60
N GLN A 88 -10.77 15.23 -13.93
CA GLN A 88 -11.73 15.99 -14.71
C GLN A 88 -12.61 15.02 -15.49
N LEU A 89 -13.92 15.20 -15.36
CA LEU A 89 -14.89 14.38 -16.08
C LEU A 89 -15.34 15.15 -17.31
N THR A 90 -15.20 14.52 -18.47
CA THR A 90 -15.93 14.92 -19.67
C THR A 90 -17.43 14.81 -19.39
N ASP A 91 -18.26 15.54 -20.14
CA ASP A 91 -19.71 15.48 -19.94
C ASP A 91 -20.26 14.06 -20.20
N GLN A 92 -19.66 13.33 -21.13
CA GLN A 92 -19.97 11.91 -21.34
C GLN A 92 -19.65 11.06 -20.11
N HIS A 93 -18.50 11.28 -19.45
CA HIS A 93 -18.16 10.55 -18.21
C HIS A 93 -19.13 10.89 -17.07
N LYS A 94 -19.60 12.13 -16.97
CA LYS A 94 -20.63 12.51 -15.99
C LYS A 94 -21.95 11.82 -16.31
N LEU A 95 -22.35 11.80 -17.58
CA LEU A 95 -23.58 11.17 -18.03
C LEU A 95 -23.58 9.67 -17.75
N ASN A 96 -22.52 8.96 -18.16
CA ASN A 96 -22.34 7.53 -17.88
C ASN A 96 -22.33 7.23 -16.37
N ARG A 97 -21.80 8.14 -15.55
CA ARG A 97 -21.81 7.99 -14.07
C ARG A 97 -23.18 8.21 -13.47
N VAL A 98 -23.94 9.18 -13.99
CA VAL A 98 -25.33 9.40 -13.57
C VAL A 98 -26.18 8.21 -13.98
N GLU A 99 -26.03 7.72 -15.21
CA GLU A 99 -26.75 6.55 -15.72
C GLU A 99 -26.44 5.29 -14.90
N ALA A 100 -25.16 4.97 -14.69
CA ALA A 100 -24.76 3.86 -13.82
C ALA A 100 -25.27 4.06 -12.38
N GLY A 101 -25.19 5.29 -11.86
CA GLY A 101 -25.75 5.63 -10.55
C GLY A 101 -27.26 5.44 -10.48
N GLN A 102 -27.99 5.75 -11.55
CA GLN A 102 -29.43 5.57 -11.68
C GLN A 102 -29.80 4.08 -11.73
N GLU A 103 -29.02 3.28 -12.47
CA GLU A 103 -29.15 1.82 -12.50
C GLU A 103 -28.95 1.22 -11.10
N PHE A 104 -27.93 1.68 -10.36
CA PHE A 104 -27.69 1.25 -8.98
C PHE A 104 -28.73 1.80 -8.00
N LEU A 105 -29.30 2.98 -8.21
CA LEU A 105 -30.37 3.53 -7.37
C LEU A 105 -31.67 2.72 -7.48
N ASN A 106 -31.93 2.06 -8.62
CA ASN A 106 -33.03 1.10 -8.75
C ASN A 106 -32.87 -0.11 -7.79
N LEU A 107 -31.64 -0.42 -7.38
CA LEU A 107 -31.34 -1.35 -6.28
C LEU A 107 -31.28 -0.63 -4.92
N GLY A 108 -30.72 0.58 -4.89
CA GLY A 108 -30.38 1.38 -3.70
C GLY A 108 -31.55 1.98 -2.91
N GLY A 109 -32.79 1.74 -3.31
CA GLY A 109 -34.00 2.06 -2.53
C GLY A 109 -34.67 0.85 -1.87
N LYS A 110 -34.21 -0.37 -2.18
CA LYS A 110 -34.77 -1.60 -1.64
C LYS A 110 -34.09 -1.92 -0.31
N LYS A 111 -34.90 -2.07 0.75
CA LYS A 111 -34.42 -2.62 2.01
C LYS A 111 -34.48 -4.14 1.91
N PHE A 112 -33.33 -4.77 2.11
CA PHE A 112 -33.21 -6.22 2.20
C PHE A 112 -33.03 -6.61 3.66
N SER A 113 -33.64 -7.72 4.03
CA SER A 113 -33.61 -8.25 5.39
C SER A 113 -32.43 -9.19 5.64
N THR A 114 -31.90 -9.81 4.58
CA THR A 114 -30.75 -10.73 4.64
C THR A 114 -29.80 -10.55 3.45
N ASP A 115 -28.56 -11.01 3.61
CA ASP A 115 -27.54 -10.99 2.55
C ASP A 115 -27.90 -11.90 1.37
N GLU A 116 -28.64 -12.99 1.62
CA GLU A 116 -29.15 -13.89 0.58
C GLU A 116 -30.15 -13.17 -0.34
N GLU A 117 -30.98 -12.30 0.23
CA GLU A 117 -31.96 -11.50 -0.50
C GLU A 117 -31.27 -10.47 -1.39
N VAL A 118 -30.22 -9.81 -0.87
CA VAL A 118 -29.35 -8.90 -1.64
C VAL A 118 -28.71 -9.65 -2.81
N LYS A 119 -28.09 -10.81 -2.56
CA LYS A 119 -27.43 -11.61 -3.59
C LYS A 119 -28.41 -12.03 -4.68
N GLY A 120 -29.60 -12.50 -4.30
CA GLY A 120 -30.62 -12.94 -5.25
C GLY A 120 -31.09 -11.82 -6.18
N GLU A 121 -31.33 -10.61 -5.67
CA GLU A 121 -31.75 -9.48 -6.50
C GLU A 121 -30.62 -8.92 -7.37
N VAL A 122 -29.37 -8.90 -6.87
CA VAL A 122 -28.21 -8.53 -7.68
C VAL A 122 -27.99 -9.54 -8.81
N GLU A 123 -28.10 -10.84 -8.54
CA GLU A 123 -28.00 -11.87 -9.58
C GLU A 123 -29.10 -11.75 -10.62
N LYS A 124 -30.34 -11.50 -10.19
CA LYS A 124 -31.48 -11.32 -11.09
C LYS A 124 -31.30 -10.09 -11.97
N TRP A 125 -30.83 -8.98 -11.41
CA TRP A 125 -30.48 -7.78 -12.15
C TRP A 125 -29.37 -8.08 -13.18
N ALA A 126 -28.29 -8.74 -12.76
CA ALA A 126 -27.17 -9.08 -13.63
C ALA A 126 -27.58 -10.03 -14.76
N LYS A 127 -28.44 -11.01 -14.50
CA LYS A 127 -29.01 -11.93 -15.50
C LYS A 127 -29.95 -11.23 -16.49
N GLY A 128 -30.54 -10.09 -16.09
CA GLY A 128 -31.39 -9.26 -16.94
C GLY A 128 -30.61 -8.36 -17.91
N LEU A 129 -29.29 -8.21 -17.73
CA LEU A 129 -28.43 -7.48 -18.64
C LEU A 129 -28.12 -8.35 -19.87
N ALA A 130 -28.22 -7.74 -21.05
CA ALA A 130 -27.90 -8.43 -22.30
C ALA A 130 -26.41 -8.80 -22.36
N GLY A 131 -26.09 -9.99 -22.89
CA GLY A 131 -24.71 -10.51 -22.90
C GLY A 131 -23.69 -9.58 -23.57
N ASN A 132 -24.13 -8.76 -24.54
CA ASN A 132 -23.32 -7.75 -25.20
C ASN A 132 -22.84 -6.64 -24.23
N TYR A 133 -23.57 -6.34 -23.15
CA TYR A 133 -23.16 -5.37 -22.13
C TYR A 133 -21.81 -5.75 -21.51
N PHE A 134 -21.70 -7.00 -21.06
CA PHE A 134 -20.46 -7.51 -20.47
C PHE A 134 -19.38 -7.72 -21.53
N GLU A 135 -19.75 -8.20 -22.71
CA GLU A 135 -18.81 -8.45 -23.80
C GLU A 135 -18.14 -7.16 -24.29
N GLU A 136 -18.90 -6.07 -24.46
CA GLU A 136 -18.35 -4.75 -24.81
C GLU A 136 -17.45 -4.19 -23.71
N GLY A 137 -17.84 -4.36 -22.43
CA GLY A 137 -17.01 -3.98 -21.29
C GLY A 137 -15.68 -4.72 -21.25
N ILE A 138 -15.71 -6.05 -21.43
CA ILE A 138 -14.52 -6.91 -21.44
C ILE A 138 -13.63 -6.59 -22.65
N LYS A 139 -14.22 -6.41 -23.84
CA LYS A 139 -13.45 -6.03 -25.05
C LYS A 139 -12.73 -4.69 -24.89
N LYS A 140 -13.29 -3.73 -24.15
CA LYS A 140 -12.64 -2.45 -23.84
C LYS A 140 -11.44 -2.61 -22.89
N LEU A 141 -11.36 -3.67 -22.08
CA LEU A 141 -10.22 -3.90 -21.20
C LEU A 141 -8.94 -4.23 -21.97
N ILE A 142 -9.03 -4.97 -23.07
CA ILE A 142 -7.87 -5.37 -23.89
C ILE A 142 -7.05 -4.15 -24.36
N PRO A 143 -7.62 -3.17 -25.10
CA PRO A 143 -6.86 -2.01 -25.56
C PRO A 143 -6.39 -1.12 -24.40
N ARG A 144 -7.14 -1.06 -23.29
CA ARG A 144 -6.72 -0.33 -22.07
C ARG A 144 -5.46 -0.94 -21.47
N PHE A 145 -5.43 -2.26 -21.28
CA PHE A 145 -4.25 -2.96 -20.76
C PHE A 145 -3.05 -2.84 -21.68
N THR A 146 -3.24 -3.00 -22.99
CA THR A 146 -2.18 -2.80 -23.98
C THR A 146 -1.59 -1.40 -23.87
N THR A 147 -2.43 -0.37 -23.78
CA THR A 147 -1.97 1.03 -23.65
C THR A 147 -1.25 1.28 -22.32
N CYS A 148 -1.70 0.66 -21.22
CA CYS A 148 -0.98 0.72 -19.94
C CYS A 148 0.44 0.16 -20.04
N ILE A 149 0.59 -0.99 -20.69
CA ILE A 149 1.90 -1.65 -20.88
C ILE A 149 2.80 -0.78 -21.75
N GLU A 150 2.29 -0.28 -22.88
CA GLU A 150 3.03 0.60 -23.80
C GLU A 150 3.48 1.91 -23.14
N ARG A 151 2.73 2.38 -22.14
CA ARG A 151 3.04 3.59 -21.36
C ARG A 151 3.72 3.31 -20.03
N ASN A 152 4.26 2.10 -19.83
CA ASN A 152 4.96 1.70 -18.60
C ASN A 152 4.16 1.98 -17.31
N GLY A 153 2.84 1.86 -17.37
CA GLY A 153 1.92 2.13 -16.26
C GLY A 153 1.36 3.55 -16.19
N ASP A 154 1.81 4.49 -17.02
CA ASP A 154 1.40 5.91 -17.00
C ASP A 154 0.07 6.20 -17.74
N TYR A 155 -0.81 5.21 -17.88
CA TYR A 155 -2.08 5.37 -18.58
C TYR A 155 -3.15 6.01 -17.69
N VAL A 156 -3.71 7.13 -18.17
CA VAL A 156 -4.91 7.78 -17.64
C VAL A 156 -5.87 7.97 -18.81
N GLU A 157 -7.11 7.50 -18.67
CA GLU A 157 -8.16 7.74 -19.67
C GLU A 157 -8.45 9.24 -19.77
N LYS A 158 -8.39 9.79 -20.99
CA LYS A 158 -8.77 11.18 -21.30
C LYS A 158 -10.29 11.30 -21.39
#